data_AF-A0A2N2SGI6-F1
#
_entry.id   AF-A0A2N2SGI6-F1
#
_cell.length_a   1.000
_cell.length_b   1.000
_cell.length_c   1.000
_cell.angle_alpha   90.00
_cell.angle_beta   90.00
_cell.angle_gamma   90.00
#
_symmetry.space_group_name_H-M   'P 1'
#
loop_
_entity.id
_entity.type
_entity.pdbx_description
1 polymer ?
#
loop_
_entity_poly.entity_id
_entity_poly.type
_entity_poly.pdbx_seq_one_letter_code
_entity_poly.pdbx_strand_id
1 'polypeptide(L)' 'MAAIDITPVLKFMVEKGGSDLFFSTGTSIHMEIEGETTPINNQAMAPNMVKEIAYSLMSEDQI' A
#
# COMPACT_ATOMS: atom_id res chain seq x y z
N MET A 1 -1.83 14.40 -13.09
CA MET A 1 -2.53 13.18 -12.64
C MET A 1 -2.71 13.32 -11.15
N ALA A 2 -3.89 13.01 -10.60
CA ALA A 2 -4.03 13.01 -9.14
C ALA A 2 -3.12 11.92 -8.57
N ALA A 3 -2.30 12.26 -7.59
CA ALA A 3 -1.48 11.29 -6.88
C ALA A 3 -2.38 10.21 -6.27
N ILE A 4 -1.93 8.95 -6.29
CA ILE A 4 -2.65 7.87 -5.60
C ILE A 4 -2.56 8.15 -4.10
N ASP A 5 -3.72 8.45 -3.49
CA ASP A 5 -3.84 8.68 -2.05
C ASP A 5 -3.97 7.35 -1.31
N ILE A 6 -2.94 6.98 -0.54
CA ILE A 6 -2.95 5.78 0.31
C ILE A 6 -3.37 6.06 1.76
N THR A 7 -3.72 7.30 2.09
CA THR A 7 -4.17 7.67 3.45
C THR A 7 -5.30 6.78 3.98
N PRO A 8 -6.31 6.37 3.17
CA PRO A 8 -7.33 5.44 3.63
C PRO A 8 -6.76 4.06 4.03
N VAL A 9 -5.75 3.58 3.32
CA VAL A 9 -5.09 2.29 3.60
C VAL A 9 -4.29 2.38 4.90
N LEU A 10 -3.57 3.49 5.12
CA LEU A 10 -2.83 3.74 6.35
C LEU A 10 -3.75 3.85 7.57
N LYS A 11 -4.89 4.55 7.43
CA LYS A 11 -5.90 4.62 8.49
C LYS A 11 -6.45 3.22 8.82
N PHE A 12 -6.75 2.44 7.79
CA PHE A 12 -7.21 1.06 7.97
C PHE A 12 -6.17 0.18 8.68
N MET A 13 -4.88 0.36 8.40
CA MET A 13 -3.79 -0.31 9.12
C MET A 13 -3.83 -0.03 10.62
N VAL A 14 -3.98 1.25 10.99
CA VAL A 14 -4.09 1.65 12.40
C VAL A 14 -5.34 1.06 13.05
N GLU A 15 -6.49 1.13 12.38
CA GLU A 15 -7.75 0.57 12.87
C GLU A 15 -7.71 -0.95 13.10
N LYS A 16 -6.92 -1.67 12.29
CA LYS A 16 -6.75 -3.11 12.38
C LYS A 16 -5.62 -3.56 13.30
N GLY A 17 -4.83 -2.64 13.85
CA GLY A 17 -3.64 -2.98 14.61
C GLY A 17 -2.56 -3.65 13.76
N GLY A 18 -2.54 -3.35 12.45
CA GLY A 18 -1.53 -3.88 11.54
C GLY A 18 -0.17 -3.21 11.74
N SER A 19 0.90 -3.96 11.51
CA SER A 19 2.28 -3.46 11.61
C SER A 19 2.83 -2.97 10.27
N ASP A 20 2.54 -3.70 9.19
CA ASP A 20 3.16 -3.49 7.87
C ASP A 20 2.13 -3.54 6.74
N LEU A 21 2.41 -2.81 5.66
CA LEU A 21 1.67 -2.87 4.39
C LEU A 21 2.62 -3.32 3.27
N PHE A 22 2.19 -4.32 2.50
CA PHE A 22 2.94 -4.83 1.36
C PHE A 22 2.24 -4.48 0.05
N PHE A 23 3.02 -3.87 -0.85
CA PHE A 23 2.61 -3.50 -2.20
C PHE A 23 3.49 -4.24 -3.21
N SER A 24 2.87 -5.04 -4.08
CA SER A 24 3.59 -5.81 -5.09
C SER A 24 2.74 -6.00 -6.35
N THR A 25 3.37 -5.94 -7.52
CA THR A 25 2.68 -6.09 -8.80
C THR A 25 2.12 -7.50 -8.96
N GLY A 26 0.90 -7.61 -9.48
CA GLY A 26 0.24 -8.91 -9.71
C GLY A 26 -0.46 -9.51 -8.49
N THR A 27 -0.46 -8.82 -7.34
CA THR A 27 -1.17 -9.26 -6.14
C THR A 27 -1.94 -8.08 -5.52
N SER A 28 -2.87 -8.36 -4.61
CA SER A 28 -3.57 -7.35 -3.82
C SER A 28 -2.68 -6.74 -2.75
N ILE A 29 -3.14 -5.65 -2.12
CA ILE A 29 -2.44 -5.08 -0.97
C ILE A 29 -2.59 -6.07 0.19
N HIS A 30 -1.46 -6.38 0.84
CA HIS A 30 -1.44 -7.21 2.04
C HIS A 30 -1.07 -6.38 3.26
N MET A 31 -1.57 -6.79 4.42
CA MET A 31 -1.24 -6.20 5.71
C MET A 31 -0.76 -7.30 6.64
N GLU A 32 0.28 -7.03 7.41
CA GLU A 32 0.65 -7.87 8.55
C GLU A 32 -0.15 -7.46 9.78
N ILE A 33 -0.82 -8.42 10.42
CA ILE A 33 -1.53 -8.24 11.69
C ILE A 33 -1.06 -9.37 12.61
N GLU A 34 -0.40 -9.02 13.71
CA GLU A 34 0.08 -9.98 14.73
C GLU A 34 0.90 -11.16 14.17
N GLY A 35 1.72 -10.92 13.14
CA GLY A 35 2.57 -11.93 12.52
C GLY A 35 1.92 -12.70 11.36
N GLU A 36 0.68 -12.40 11.00
CA GLU A 36 0.00 -12.98 9.84
C GLU A 36 -0.20 -11.97 8.72
N THR A 37 0.24 -12.33 7.50
CA THR A 37 0.06 -11.52 6.30
C THR A 37 -1.27 -11.84 5.62
N THR A 38 -2.19 -10.89 5.59
CA THR A 38 -3.56 -11.07 5.05
C THR A 38 -3.86 -10.05 3.94
N PRO A 39 -4.51 -10.45 2.82
CA PRO A 39 -4.97 -9.51 1.80
C PRO A 39 -6.10 -8.61 2.35
N ILE A 40 -6.01 -7.30 2.11
CA ILE A 40 -7.01 -6.32 2.59
C ILE A 40 -7.95 -5.82 1.49
N ASN A 41 -7.68 -6.18 0.25
CA ASN A 41 -8.57 -5.97 -0.89
C ASN A 41 -8.43 -7.11 -1.92
N ASN A 42 -9.28 -7.08 -2.95
CA ASN A 42 -9.31 -8.10 -4.02
C ASN A 42 -8.67 -7.61 -5.34
N GLN A 43 -8.23 -6.36 -5.40
CA GLN A 43 -7.70 -5.77 -6.63
C GLN A 43 -6.21 -6.05 -6.74
N ALA A 44 -5.82 -6.86 -7.73
CA ALA A 44 -4.41 -7.03 -8.08
C ALA A 44 -3.81 -5.70 -8.58
N MET A 45 -2.63 -5.36 -8.08
CA MET A 45 -1.92 -4.16 -8.47
C MET A 45 -1.33 -4.33 -9.87
N ALA A 46 -1.65 -3.38 -10.76
CA ALA A 46 -1.09 -3.36 -12.10
C ALA A 46 0.42 -3.02 -12.06
N PRO A 47 1.18 -3.39 -13.09
CA PRO A 47 2.50 -2.82 -13.33
C PRO A 47 2.45 -1.28 -13.26
N ASN A 48 3.53 -0.65 -12.78
CA ASN A 48 3.66 0.79 -12.50
C ASN A 48 2.85 1.35 -11.31
N MET A 49 1.75 0.72 -10.90
CA MET A 49 0.94 1.23 -9.78
C MET A 49 1.74 1.35 -8.47
N VAL A 50 2.59 0.36 -8.17
CA VAL A 50 3.47 0.37 -6.99
C VAL A 50 4.44 1.55 -7.03
N LYS A 51 4.99 1.86 -8.21
CA LYS A 51 5.90 3.00 -8.41
C LYS A 51 5.18 4.33 -8.21
N GLU A 52 3.97 4.46 -8.76
CA GLU A 52 3.15 5.66 -8.61
C GLU A 52 2.77 5.93 -7.15
N ILE A 53 2.46 4.87 -6.39
CA ILE A 53 2.23 4.94 -4.93
C ILE A 53 3.50 5.35 -4.19
N ALA A 54 4.64 4.72 -4.48
CA ALA A 54 5.88 5.06 -3.80
C ALA A 54 6.27 6.52 -4.03
N TYR A 55 6.19 6.98 -5.28
CA TYR A 55 6.57 8.34 -5.66
C TYR A 55 5.58 9.40 -5.18
N SER A 56 4.31 9.06 -4.92
CA SER A 56 3.37 10.02 -4.32
C SER A 56 3.69 10.34 -2.86
N LEU A 57 4.52 9.52 -2.20
CA LEU A 57 4.92 9.68 -0.80
C LEU A 57 6.31 10.32 -0.64
N MET A 58 7.10 10.33 -1.70
CA MET A 58 8.50 10.76 -1.69
C MET A 58 8.62 12.24 -2.04
N SER A 59 9.57 12.93 -1.39
CA SER A 59 10.03 14.23 -1.86
C SER A 59 10.84 14.10 -3.16
N GLU A 60 11.14 15.21 -3.82
CA GLU A 60 12.00 15.21 -5.02
C GLU A 60 13.38 14.59 -4.74
N ASP A 61 13.95 14.82 -3.57
CA ASP A 61 15.24 14.23 -3.15
C ASP A 61 15.17 12.71 -2.90
N GLN A 62 13.97 12.13 -2.79
CA GLN A 62 13.75 10.71 -2.50
C GLN A 62 13.37 9.88 -3.74
N ILE A 63 13.22 10.50 -4.91
CA ILE A 63 12.84 9.88 -6.20
C ILE A 63 14.08 9.53 -7.04
#